data_AF-A0A7K7Q629-F1
#
_entry.id   AF-A0A7K7Q629-F1
#
_cell.length_a   1.000
_cell.length_b   1.000
_cell.length_c   1.000
_cell.angle_alpha   90.00
_cell.angle_beta   90.00
_cell.angle_gamma   90.00
#
_symmetry.space_group_name_H-M   'P 1'
#
loop_
_entity.id
_entity.type
_entity.pdbx_description
1 polymer ?
#
loop_
_entity_poly.entity_id
_entity_poly.type
_entity_poly.pdbx_seq_one_letter_code
_entity_poly.pdbx_strand_id
1 'polypeptide(L)'
;FGIHVLLVVAVTLSPVTAEAQSENDVTGEDVYPPLWDLAPGNLLDFPVKDNKIVINAWNYQDRLGVYKSLLNASAKYFAAFGPQNSGNILWGLPLQHGWQFRTGRLADHSGVTSCGYENGELLCQSVRSWWSCMNYYLAIIPFLGAVEAGLFGQLPYEIEILPPEEQKVDFCYSVKDCWSRMPKLMDEWKTFFEYLLSTEHTAVSSDSFSSFKLDDALGLMWKAHTTSIAYALPRFQDRLKYLSDPEANFGEDWANAVDFIAATHFSTDLLTTNNFQSFLPQRMLVEGDVLPSISDFSPEQNKVLVSLRVLHKANKLTGGLLLKIWQKAMSTEAGRKLGRKLIESLASS
;
A
#
# COMPACT_ATOMS: atom_id res chain seq x y z
N PHE A 1 19.18 41.95 -17.06
CA PHE A 1 19.51 40.57 -17.48
C PHE A 1 20.20 39.89 -16.32
N GLY A 2 19.62 38.79 -15.82
CA GLY A 2 20.27 37.83 -14.92
C GLY A 2 20.22 38.13 -13.43
N ILE A 3 19.20 37.60 -12.73
CA ILE A 3 19.29 37.32 -11.29
C ILE A 3 18.92 35.85 -11.08
N HIS A 4 19.93 35.05 -10.72
CA HIS A 4 19.79 33.71 -10.17
C HIS A 4 19.26 33.83 -8.74
N VAL A 5 18.12 33.17 -8.45
CA VAL A 5 17.70 32.88 -7.07
C VAL A 5 17.76 31.37 -6.88
N LEU A 6 18.78 30.94 -6.16
CA LEU A 6 18.95 29.61 -5.60
C LEU A 6 18.49 29.68 -4.14
N LEU A 7 17.43 28.95 -3.81
CA LEU A 7 16.98 28.77 -2.43
C LEU A 7 17.77 27.63 -1.79
N VAL A 8 18.66 27.97 -0.88
CA VAL A 8 19.24 27.05 0.12
C VAL A 8 18.56 27.36 1.43
N VAL A 9 17.76 26.43 1.95
CA VAL A 9 17.31 26.47 3.35
C VAL A 9 18.27 25.57 4.13
N ALA A 10 19.20 26.20 4.84
CA ALA A 10 20.04 25.53 5.82
C ALA A 10 19.23 25.35 7.11
N VAL A 11 18.91 24.10 7.45
CA VAL A 11 18.45 23.74 8.80
C VAL A 11 19.69 23.35 9.59
N THR A 12 20.04 24.15 10.59
CA THR A 12 21.10 23.85 11.56
C THR A 12 20.65 22.69 12.45
N LEU A 13 21.30 21.54 12.30
CA LEU A 13 21.15 20.38 13.18
C LEU A 13 21.85 20.68 14.52
N SER A 14 21.10 20.66 15.61
CA SER A 14 21.68 20.46 16.96
C SER A 14 21.58 18.97 17.29
N PRO A 15 22.61 18.34 17.88
CA PRO A 15 22.53 16.94 18.27
C PRO A 15 21.81 16.86 19.61
N VAL A 16 20.57 16.37 19.62
CA VAL A 16 19.93 15.87 20.83
C VAL A 16 19.94 14.36 20.75
N THR A 17 20.60 13.76 21.74
CA THR A 17 20.69 12.34 22.03
C THR A 17 19.30 11.69 22.02
N ALA A 18 19.14 10.62 21.23
CA ALA A 18 17.99 9.75 21.29
C ALA A 18 17.99 9.03 22.65
N GLU A 19 17.14 9.47 23.56
CA GLU A 19 16.76 8.68 24.73
C GLU A 19 15.80 7.59 24.27
N ALA A 20 16.10 6.35 24.65
CA ALA A 20 15.28 5.18 24.39
C ALA A 20 13.90 5.39 25.00
N GLN A 21 12.87 5.51 24.16
CA GLN A 21 11.49 5.42 24.61
C GLN A 21 11.19 3.97 25.00
N SER A 22 10.73 3.84 26.24
CA SER A 22 10.44 2.60 26.94
C SER A 22 9.50 1.68 26.17
N GLU A 23 9.87 0.39 26.11
CA GLU A 23 8.95 -0.74 25.97
C GLU A 23 7.84 -0.62 27.01
N ASN A 24 6.70 -0.02 26.63
CA ASN A 24 5.44 -0.19 27.32
C ASN A 24 4.44 -0.71 26.29
N ASP A 25 4.38 -2.04 26.23
CA ASP A 25 3.19 -2.86 26.00
C ASP A 25 2.09 -2.24 25.12
N VAL A 26 2.36 -2.13 23.82
CA VAL A 26 1.28 -2.14 22.82
C VAL A 26 0.79 -3.58 22.79
N THR A 27 -0.38 -3.83 23.38
CA THR A 27 -1.05 -5.14 23.30
C THR A 27 -1.02 -5.61 21.85
N GLY A 28 -0.50 -6.82 21.61
CA GLY A 28 -0.16 -7.33 20.27
C GLY A 28 -1.29 -7.35 19.22
N GLU A 29 -2.53 -7.03 19.61
CA GLU A 29 -3.68 -6.85 18.71
C GLU A 29 -3.63 -5.55 17.89
N ASP A 30 -3.03 -4.47 18.40
CA ASP A 30 -3.11 -3.14 17.77
C ASP A 30 -2.19 -2.95 16.54
N VAL A 31 -1.24 -3.87 16.33
CA VAL A 31 -0.26 -3.78 15.23
C VAL A 31 -0.81 -4.40 13.95
N TYR A 32 -1.79 -5.30 14.05
CA TYR A 32 -2.34 -6.01 12.90
C TYR A 32 -3.59 -5.33 12.32
N PRO A 33 -3.94 -5.61 11.06
CA PRO A 33 -5.22 -5.20 10.50
C PRO A 33 -6.38 -5.83 11.29
N PRO A 34 -7.57 -5.19 11.32
CA PRO A 34 -8.75 -5.77 11.94
C PRO A 34 -9.04 -7.18 11.43
N LEU A 35 -9.48 -8.07 12.31
CA LEU A 35 -9.86 -9.45 11.95
C LEU A 35 -8.70 -10.29 11.38
N TRP A 36 -7.44 -9.90 11.63
CA TRP A 36 -6.25 -10.60 11.12
C TRP A 36 -6.24 -12.10 11.44
N ASP A 37 -6.57 -12.48 12.67
CA ASP A 37 -6.56 -13.87 13.11
C ASP A 37 -7.71 -14.70 12.51
N LEU A 38 -8.79 -14.03 12.10
CA LEU A 38 -9.96 -14.66 11.47
C LEU A 38 -9.81 -14.79 9.95
N ALA A 39 -8.89 -14.05 9.34
CA ALA A 39 -8.66 -14.11 7.90
C ALA A 39 -7.91 -15.41 7.50
N PRO A 40 -8.25 -16.01 6.33
CA PRO A 40 -7.56 -17.18 5.79
C PRO A 40 -6.04 -17.00 5.79
N GLY A 41 -5.31 -17.97 6.35
CA GLY A 41 -3.85 -17.91 6.44
C GLY A 41 -3.14 -18.31 5.15
N ASN A 42 -3.76 -19.23 4.40
CA ASN A 42 -3.20 -19.83 3.20
C ASN A 42 -4.30 -20.05 2.15
N LEU A 43 -3.88 -20.37 0.93
CA LEU A 43 -4.80 -20.60 -0.19
C LEU A 43 -5.79 -21.74 0.01
N LEU A 44 -5.42 -22.76 0.77
CA LEU A 44 -6.29 -23.89 1.08
C LEU A 44 -7.29 -23.61 2.20
N ASP A 45 -7.14 -22.49 2.92
CA ASP A 45 -8.08 -22.06 3.95
C ASP A 45 -9.31 -21.36 3.33
N PHE A 46 -9.25 -21.01 2.04
CA PHE A 46 -10.39 -20.48 1.30
C PHE A 46 -11.37 -21.59 0.88
N PRO A 47 -12.65 -21.28 0.69
CA PRO A 47 -13.64 -22.25 0.23
C PRO A 47 -13.26 -22.86 -1.13
N VAL A 48 -13.30 -24.19 -1.22
CA VAL A 48 -13.17 -24.90 -2.50
C VAL A 48 -14.56 -25.24 -3.04
N LYS A 49 -14.87 -24.77 -4.25
CA LYS A 49 -16.12 -25.08 -4.97
C LYS A 49 -15.79 -25.48 -6.40
N ASP A 50 -16.44 -26.52 -6.91
CA ASP A 50 -16.25 -27.02 -8.28
C ASP A 50 -14.75 -27.21 -8.66
N ASN A 51 -13.97 -27.75 -7.72
CA ASN A 51 -12.53 -27.99 -7.86
C ASN A 51 -11.68 -26.71 -8.02
N LYS A 52 -12.16 -25.58 -7.50
CA LYS A 52 -11.46 -24.30 -7.51
C LYS A 52 -11.45 -23.66 -6.12
N ILE A 53 -10.35 -22.99 -5.80
CA ILE A 53 -10.24 -22.09 -4.63
C ILE A 53 -10.99 -20.80 -4.98
N VAL A 54 -12.04 -20.47 -4.25
CA VAL A 54 -12.91 -19.33 -4.51
C VAL A 54 -12.61 -18.20 -3.54
N ILE A 55 -12.32 -17.02 -4.08
CA ILE A 55 -11.98 -15.82 -3.31
C ILE A 55 -12.97 -14.70 -3.67
N ASN A 56 -13.71 -14.18 -2.69
CA ASN A 56 -14.54 -12.99 -2.88
C ASN A 56 -13.72 -11.72 -2.61
N ALA A 57 -13.18 -11.12 -3.66
CA ALA A 57 -12.41 -9.87 -3.54
C ALA A 57 -13.21 -8.70 -2.95
N TRP A 58 -14.54 -8.78 -2.89
CA TRP A 58 -15.44 -7.75 -2.34
C TRP A 58 -15.86 -8.04 -0.90
N ASN A 59 -15.28 -9.07 -0.27
CA ASN A 59 -15.34 -9.29 1.16
C ASN A 59 -14.02 -8.87 1.81
N TYR A 60 -14.10 -8.17 2.94
CA TYR A 60 -12.94 -7.65 3.67
C TYR A 60 -12.00 -8.77 4.15
N GLN A 61 -12.53 -9.83 4.78
CA GLN A 61 -11.74 -10.93 5.32
C GLN A 61 -11.09 -11.76 4.20
N ASP A 62 -11.79 -12.03 3.10
CA ASP A 62 -11.21 -12.73 1.96
C ASP A 62 -10.06 -11.94 1.35
N ARG A 63 -10.22 -10.62 1.16
CA ARG A 63 -9.14 -9.75 0.66
C ARG A 63 -7.97 -9.68 1.65
N LEU A 64 -8.25 -9.69 2.96
CA LEU A 64 -7.21 -9.78 3.98
C LEU A 64 -6.46 -11.12 3.92
N GLY A 65 -7.17 -12.22 3.68
CA GLY A 65 -6.59 -13.55 3.49
C GLY A 65 -5.69 -13.66 2.26
N VAL A 66 -5.99 -12.90 1.20
CA VAL A 66 -5.11 -12.78 0.02
C VAL A 66 -3.76 -12.18 0.40
N TYR A 67 -3.76 -11.09 1.19
CA TYR A 67 -2.54 -10.50 1.71
C TYR A 67 -1.78 -11.43 2.64
N LYS A 68 -2.49 -12.10 3.55
CA LYS A 68 -1.91 -13.04 4.50
C LYS A 68 -1.26 -14.24 3.80
N SER A 69 -1.88 -14.73 2.73
CA SER A 69 -1.31 -15.78 1.87
C SER A 69 0.00 -15.32 1.22
N LEU A 70 0.06 -14.08 0.70
CA LEU A 70 1.28 -13.50 0.14
C LEU A 70 2.39 -13.37 1.19
N LEU A 71 2.05 -12.86 2.37
CA LEU A 71 2.99 -12.70 3.48
C LEU A 71 3.55 -14.05 3.92
N ASN A 72 2.71 -15.08 4.05
CA ASN A 72 3.13 -16.41 4.46
C ASN A 72 4.01 -17.08 3.40
N ALA A 73 3.63 -17.02 2.13
CA ALA A 73 4.40 -17.62 1.04
C ALA A 73 5.77 -16.93 0.82
N SER A 74 5.86 -15.64 1.15
CA SER A 74 7.11 -14.88 1.03
C SER A 74 7.94 -14.82 2.32
N ALA A 75 7.47 -15.38 3.43
CA ALA A 75 8.09 -15.17 4.74
C ALA A 75 9.57 -15.58 4.81
N LYS A 76 9.92 -16.68 4.13
CA LYS A 76 11.29 -17.21 4.09
C LYS A 76 12.31 -16.23 3.52
N TYR A 77 11.92 -15.35 2.60
CA TYR A 77 12.82 -14.36 2.00
C TYR A 77 13.15 -13.21 2.95
N PHE A 78 12.29 -12.98 3.95
CA PHE A 78 12.40 -11.85 4.88
C PHE A 78 12.80 -12.26 6.31
N ALA A 79 13.12 -13.53 6.55
CA ALA A 79 13.41 -14.06 7.87
C ALA A 79 14.58 -13.36 8.59
N ALA A 80 15.54 -12.81 7.83
CA ALA A 80 16.68 -12.06 8.38
C ALA A 80 16.34 -10.61 8.78
N PHE A 81 15.16 -10.10 8.42
CA PHE A 81 14.79 -8.69 8.59
C PHE A 81 13.79 -8.45 9.72
N GLY A 82 13.37 -9.50 10.43
CA GLY A 82 12.53 -9.38 11.61
C GLY A 82 11.95 -10.72 12.07
N PRO A 83 11.65 -10.86 13.37
CA PRO A 83 11.01 -12.06 13.90
C PRO A 83 9.58 -12.20 13.37
N GLN A 84 9.08 -13.44 13.27
CA GLN A 84 7.67 -13.71 12.95
C GLN A 84 7.18 -12.97 11.70
N ASN A 85 8.02 -12.91 10.66
CA ASN A 85 7.73 -12.26 9.39
C ASN A 85 7.55 -10.72 9.47
N SER A 86 7.89 -10.06 10.59
CA SER A 86 7.65 -8.61 10.76
C SER A 86 8.43 -7.74 9.77
N GLY A 87 9.61 -8.20 9.31
CA GLY A 87 10.44 -7.52 8.32
C GLY A 87 10.00 -7.66 6.87
N ASN A 88 8.85 -8.29 6.60
CA ASN A 88 8.36 -8.50 5.25
C ASN A 88 7.79 -7.21 4.65
N ILE A 89 8.35 -6.78 3.53
CA ILE A 89 7.96 -5.50 2.91
C ILE A 89 6.56 -5.53 2.29
N LEU A 90 5.87 -6.68 2.26
CA LEU A 90 4.47 -6.74 1.82
C LEU A 90 3.47 -6.29 2.89
N TRP A 91 3.89 -6.06 4.14
CA TRP A 91 3.01 -5.58 5.22
C TRP A 91 2.34 -4.23 4.93
N GLY A 92 2.97 -3.40 4.09
CA GLY A 92 2.39 -2.17 3.56
C GLY A 92 0.95 -2.33 3.05
N LEU A 93 0.68 -3.43 2.34
CA LEU A 93 -0.60 -3.66 1.67
C LEU A 93 -1.75 -3.98 2.66
N PRO A 94 -1.66 -5.01 3.52
CA PRO A 94 -2.74 -5.32 4.46
C PRO A 94 -2.93 -4.26 5.55
N LEU A 95 -1.88 -3.56 5.98
CA LEU A 95 -2.03 -2.48 6.97
C LEU A 95 -2.81 -1.30 6.40
N GLN A 96 -2.47 -0.86 5.18
CA GLN A 96 -3.26 0.17 4.50
C GLN A 96 -4.71 -0.28 4.25
N HIS A 97 -4.94 -1.53 3.88
CA HIS A 97 -6.29 -2.08 3.75
C HIS A 97 -7.06 -2.09 5.09
N GLY A 98 -6.39 -2.43 6.19
CA GLY A 98 -6.94 -2.36 7.54
C GLY A 98 -7.28 -0.94 7.98
N TRP A 99 -6.42 0.04 7.70
CA TRP A 99 -6.71 1.45 7.92
C TRP A 99 -7.92 1.91 7.09
N GLN A 100 -8.02 1.54 5.81
CA GLN A 100 -9.18 1.85 4.97
C GLN A 100 -10.48 1.24 5.54
N PHE A 101 -10.42 0.02 6.07
CA PHE A 101 -11.56 -0.62 6.71
C PHE A 101 -11.99 0.10 7.98
N ARG A 102 -11.08 0.31 8.95
CA ARG A 102 -11.41 0.97 10.23
C ARG A 102 -11.95 2.39 10.06
N THR A 103 -11.55 3.07 9.00
CA THR A 103 -11.96 4.46 8.74
C THR A 103 -13.19 4.60 7.85
N GLY A 104 -13.84 3.48 7.48
CA GLY A 104 -15.06 3.46 6.67
C GLY A 104 -14.83 3.66 5.16
N ARG A 105 -13.58 3.84 4.72
CA ARG A 105 -13.25 4.17 3.33
C ARG A 105 -13.67 3.10 2.32
N LEU A 106 -13.81 1.85 2.73
CA LEU A 106 -14.22 0.74 1.86
C LEU A 106 -15.75 0.66 1.61
N ALA A 107 -16.57 1.43 2.35
CA ALA A 107 -18.03 1.38 2.31
C ALA A 107 -18.64 2.08 1.08
N ASP A 108 -19.94 1.89 0.84
CA ASP A 108 -20.67 2.62 -0.21
C ASP A 108 -21.01 4.06 0.23
N HIS A 109 -20.35 5.03 -0.39
CA HIS A 109 -20.59 6.45 -0.13
C HIS A 109 -21.62 7.09 -1.08
N SER A 110 -22.13 6.32 -2.05
CA SER A 110 -23.15 6.82 -2.99
C SER A 110 -24.57 6.85 -2.43
N GLY A 111 -24.79 6.20 -1.28
CA GLY A 111 -26.10 6.05 -0.64
C GLY A 111 -27.03 5.04 -1.32
N VAL A 112 -26.53 4.27 -2.29
CA VAL A 112 -27.32 3.26 -3.03
C VAL A 112 -27.45 1.95 -2.26
N THR A 113 -26.41 1.56 -1.52
CA THR A 113 -26.37 0.31 -0.74
C THR A 113 -25.89 0.56 0.69
N SER A 114 -26.10 -0.43 1.57
CA SER A 114 -25.58 -0.47 2.94
C SER A 114 -24.26 -1.25 3.07
N CYS A 115 -23.56 -1.49 1.96
CA CYS A 115 -22.28 -2.21 1.93
C CYS A 115 -21.21 -1.47 2.76
N GLY A 116 -20.58 -2.17 3.70
CA GLY A 116 -19.52 -1.64 4.55
C GLY A 116 -19.99 -0.85 5.78
N TYR A 117 -21.31 -0.77 6.03
CA TYR A 117 -21.86 -0.17 7.25
C TYR A 117 -22.28 -1.24 8.27
N GLU A 118 -22.20 -0.92 9.56
CA GLU A 118 -22.57 -1.83 10.66
C GLU A 118 -24.02 -2.32 10.61
N ASN A 119 -24.94 -1.46 10.15
CA ASN A 119 -26.35 -1.78 9.99
C ASN A 119 -26.67 -2.50 8.67
N GLY A 120 -25.65 -2.80 7.87
CA GLY A 120 -25.74 -3.52 6.60
C GLY A 120 -24.79 -4.70 6.57
N GLU A 121 -24.01 -4.80 5.49
CA GLU A 121 -23.00 -5.85 5.33
C GLU A 121 -21.62 -5.29 5.68
N LEU A 122 -21.24 -5.34 6.96
CA LEU A 122 -20.01 -4.71 7.45
C LEU A 122 -18.75 -5.16 6.69
N LEU A 123 -18.67 -6.43 6.31
CA LEU A 123 -17.51 -6.99 5.59
C LEU A 123 -17.57 -6.74 4.08
N CYS A 124 -18.67 -6.19 3.56
CA CYS A 124 -18.77 -5.86 2.15
C CYS A 124 -17.87 -4.66 1.83
N GLN A 125 -17.12 -4.77 0.73
CA GLN A 125 -16.34 -3.69 0.14
C GLN A 125 -17.05 -3.19 -1.11
N SER A 126 -17.39 -1.91 -1.17
CA SER A 126 -18.21 -1.37 -2.24
C SER A 126 -17.42 -1.17 -3.52
N VAL A 127 -17.98 -1.60 -4.66
CA VAL A 127 -17.47 -1.21 -5.98
C VAL A 127 -17.64 0.29 -6.25
N ARG A 128 -18.46 1.01 -5.47
CA ARG A 128 -18.65 2.46 -5.64
C ARG A 128 -17.64 3.27 -4.82
N SER A 129 -16.94 2.64 -3.87
CA SER A 129 -15.87 3.27 -3.11
C SER A 129 -14.63 3.46 -3.98
N TRP A 130 -14.15 4.69 -4.09
CA TRP A 130 -12.86 4.97 -4.72
C TRP A 130 -11.72 4.16 -4.06
N TRP A 131 -11.66 4.17 -2.73
CA TRP A 131 -10.63 3.47 -1.95
C TRP A 131 -10.66 1.96 -2.14
N SER A 132 -11.83 1.32 -2.09
CA SER A 132 -11.99 -0.12 -2.32
C SER A 132 -11.48 -0.53 -3.70
N CYS A 133 -11.71 0.32 -4.70
CA CYS A 133 -11.39 0.03 -6.09
C CYS A 133 -9.92 0.26 -6.40
N MET A 134 -9.33 1.32 -5.86
CA MET A 134 -7.88 1.51 -5.86
C MET A 134 -7.18 0.34 -5.14
N ASN A 135 -7.69 -0.06 -3.97
CA ASN A 135 -7.12 -1.16 -3.19
C ASN A 135 -7.25 -2.52 -3.90
N TYR A 136 -8.28 -2.77 -4.72
CA TYR A 136 -8.37 -3.99 -5.53
C TYR A 136 -7.10 -4.20 -6.37
N TYR A 137 -6.59 -3.12 -6.99
CA TYR A 137 -5.38 -3.14 -7.80
C TYR A 137 -4.10 -3.34 -6.98
N LEU A 138 -4.17 -3.11 -5.68
CA LEU A 138 -3.12 -3.35 -4.71
C LEU A 138 -3.30 -4.66 -3.93
N ALA A 139 -4.37 -5.41 -4.21
CA ALA A 139 -4.68 -6.69 -3.56
C ALA A 139 -4.62 -7.84 -4.55
N ILE A 140 -5.52 -7.83 -5.54
CA ILE A 140 -5.76 -8.96 -6.44
C ILE A 140 -4.69 -9.02 -7.54
N ILE A 141 -4.23 -7.87 -8.02
CA ILE A 141 -3.18 -7.83 -9.06
C ILE A 141 -1.82 -8.33 -8.55
N PRO A 142 -1.29 -7.87 -7.39
CA PRO A 142 -0.09 -8.46 -6.81
C PRO A 142 -0.27 -9.96 -6.56
N PHE A 143 -1.43 -10.37 -6.05
CA PHE A 143 -1.73 -11.77 -5.80
C PHE A 143 -1.66 -12.64 -7.06
N LEU A 144 -2.33 -12.23 -8.14
CA LEU A 144 -2.29 -12.94 -9.41
C LEU A 144 -0.89 -12.89 -10.05
N GLY A 145 -0.14 -11.81 -9.84
CA GLY A 145 1.28 -11.73 -10.21
C GLY A 145 2.13 -12.77 -9.47
N ALA A 146 1.86 -13.02 -8.19
CA ALA A 146 2.55 -14.05 -7.40
C ALA A 146 2.16 -15.47 -7.82
N VAL A 147 0.89 -15.70 -8.16
CA VAL A 147 0.42 -16.97 -8.74
C VAL A 147 1.16 -17.27 -10.04
N GLU A 148 1.21 -16.29 -10.94
CA GLU A 148 1.89 -16.43 -12.23
C GLU A 148 3.42 -16.60 -12.09
N ALA A 149 4.03 -15.96 -11.09
CA ALA A 149 5.45 -16.17 -10.77
C ALA A 149 5.74 -17.55 -10.14
N GLY A 150 4.71 -18.29 -9.72
CA GLY A 150 4.87 -19.59 -9.06
C GLY A 150 5.24 -19.50 -7.58
N LEU A 151 4.99 -18.36 -6.91
CA LEU A 151 5.32 -18.16 -5.49
C LEU A 151 4.68 -19.23 -4.58
N PHE A 152 3.47 -19.66 -4.92
CA PHE A 152 2.71 -20.64 -4.14
C PHE A 152 3.04 -22.10 -4.50
N GLY A 153 3.96 -22.34 -5.43
CA GLY A 153 4.28 -23.68 -5.93
C GLY A 153 3.10 -24.32 -6.68
N GLN A 154 3.06 -25.66 -6.68
CA GLN A 154 1.97 -26.40 -7.32
C GLN A 154 0.71 -26.36 -6.44
N LEU A 155 -0.34 -25.75 -6.96
CA LEU A 155 -1.65 -25.72 -6.32
C LEU A 155 -2.50 -26.92 -6.73
N PRO A 156 -3.25 -27.54 -5.79
CA PRO A 156 -4.14 -28.66 -6.11
C PRO A 156 -5.41 -28.21 -6.85
N TYR A 157 -5.75 -26.93 -6.79
CA TYR A 157 -6.95 -26.34 -7.39
C TYR A 157 -6.59 -25.03 -8.09
N GLU A 158 -7.33 -24.71 -9.16
CA GLU A 158 -7.26 -23.39 -9.80
C GLU A 158 -7.86 -22.33 -8.88
N ILE A 159 -7.42 -21.08 -9.03
CA ILE A 159 -7.94 -19.96 -8.26
C ILE A 159 -9.01 -19.22 -9.09
N GLU A 160 -10.14 -18.95 -8.46
CA GLU A 160 -11.22 -18.14 -9.01
C GLU A 160 -11.49 -16.92 -8.13
N ILE A 161 -11.23 -15.72 -8.69
CA ILE A 161 -11.65 -14.46 -8.07
C ILE A 161 -13.09 -14.19 -8.50
N LEU A 162 -14.01 -14.07 -7.53
CA LEU A 162 -15.39 -13.78 -7.85
C LEU A 162 -15.57 -12.34 -8.36
N PRO A 163 -16.30 -12.13 -9.47
CA PRO A 163 -16.64 -10.80 -9.92
C PRO A 163 -17.68 -10.15 -8.99
N PRO A 164 -17.68 -8.82 -8.84
CA PRO A 164 -18.76 -8.11 -8.16
C PRO A 164 -20.07 -8.25 -8.94
N GLU A 165 -21.21 -7.94 -8.32
CA GLU A 165 -22.49 -7.98 -9.02
C GLU A 165 -22.60 -6.90 -10.11
N GLU A 166 -22.11 -5.70 -9.81
CA GLU A 166 -22.10 -4.53 -10.70
C GLU A 166 -20.67 -4.17 -11.13
N GLN A 167 -20.52 -3.41 -12.23
CA GLN A 167 -19.22 -2.85 -12.66
C GLN A 167 -18.12 -3.90 -12.93
N LYS A 168 -18.53 -5.12 -13.31
CA LYS A 168 -17.63 -6.26 -13.58
C LYS A 168 -16.51 -5.96 -14.58
N VAL A 169 -16.79 -5.10 -15.56
CA VAL A 169 -15.86 -4.73 -16.63
C VAL A 169 -14.67 -3.89 -16.14
N ASP A 170 -14.78 -3.32 -14.94
CA ASP A 170 -13.74 -2.47 -14.39
C ASP A 170 -12.56 -3.25 -13.83
N PHE A 171 -12.75 -4.54 -13.54
CA PHE A 171 -11.74 -5.41 -12.92
C PHE A 171 -11.44 -6.63 -13.79
N CYS A 172 -10.36 -7.32 -13.44
CA CYS A 172 -9.95 -8.59 -14.01
C CYS A 172 -9.82 -9.64 -12.91
N TYR A 173 -10.05 -10.91 -13.25
CA TYR A 173 -10.32 -11.97 -12.24
C TYR A 173 -9.45 -13.22 -12.36
N SER A 174 -8.59 -13.28 -13.37
CA SER A 174 -7.63 -14.37 -13.57
C SER A 174 -6.33 -13.82 -14.13
N VAL A 175 -5.25 -14.58 -14.01
CA VAL A 175 -3.95 -14.22 -14.58
C VAL A 175 -4.10 -13.86 -16.07
N LYS A 176 -4.76 -14.73 -16.85
CA LYS A 176 -4.95 -14.53 -18.29
C LYS A 176 -5.74 -13.25 -18.60
N ASP A 177 -6.83 -13.01 -17.89
CA ASP A 177 -7.67 -11.82 -18.10
C ASP A 177 -6.89 -10.54 -17.73
N CYS A 178 -6.23 -10.53 -16.57
CA CYS A 178 -5.44 -9.39 -16.13
C CYS A 178 -4.27 -9.10 -17.07
N TRP A 179 -3.53 -10.13 -17.50
CA TRP A 179 -2.41 -9.97 -18.43
C TRP A 179 -2.89 -9.43 -19.79
N SER A 180 -4.07 -9.85 -20.27
CA SER A 180 -4.63 -9.33 -21.52
C SER A 180 -5.00 -7.83 -21.45
N ARG A 181 -5.39 -7.32 -20.28
CA ARG A 181 -5.86 -5.94 -20.08
C ARG A 181 -4.77 -4.98 -19.62
N MET A 182 -3.82 -5.47 -18.84
CA MET A 182 -2.79 -4.68 -18.17
C MET A 182 -1.45 -5.43 -18.12
N PRO A 183 -0.89 -5.84 -19.27
CA PRO A 183 0.29 -6.72 -19.32
C PRO A 183 1.47 -6.13 -18.55
N LYS A 184 1.74 -4.83 -18.76
CA LYS A 184 2.80 -4.12 -18.03
C LYS A 184 2.65 -4.24 -16.52
N LEU A 185 1.45 -4.05 -15.99
CA LEU A 185 1.25 -4.09 -14.54
C LEU A 185 1.43 -5.52 -13.97
N MET A 186 0.93 -6.53 -14.69
CA MET A 186 1.17 -7.93 -14.32
C MET A 186 2.66 -8.27 -14.37
N ASP A 187 3.37 -7.79 -15.38
CA ASP A 187 4.82 -8.03 -15.53
C ASP A 187 5.63 -7.40 -14.40
N GLU A 188 5.28 -6.21 -13.92
CA GLU A 188 6.00 -5.58 -12.78
C GLU A 188 5.83 -6.38 -11.48
N TRP A 189 4.61 -6.85 -11.18
CA TRP A 189 4.38 -7.70 -10.01
C TRP A 189 5.04 -9.07 -10.16
N LYS A 190 4.94 -9.69 -11.34
CA LYS A 190 5.63 -10.95 -11.64
C LYS A 190 7.14 -10.82 -11.45
N THR A 191 7.74 -9.75 -11.96
CA THR A 191 9.18 -9.46 -11.83
C THR A 191 9.60 -9.37 -10.36
N PHE A 192 8.80 -8.72 -9.51
CA PHE A 192 9.07 -8.67 -8.07
C PHE A 192 9.11 -10.07 -7.44
N PHE A 193 8.13 -10.93 -7.72
CA PHE A 193 8.08 -12.27 -7.14
C PHE A 193 9.13 -13.23 -7.73
N GLU A 194 9.43 -13.13 -9.03
CA GLU A 194 10.52 -13.87 -9.66
C GLU A 194 11.89 -13.48 -9.06
N TYR A 195 12.09 -12.21 -8.71
CA TYR A 195 13.28 -11.77 -7.98
C TYR A 195 13.40 -12.50 -6.64
N LEU A 196 12.33 -12.57 -5.84
CA LEU A 196 12.33 -13.31 -4.57
C LEU A 196 12.72 -14.78 -4.80
N LEU A 197 12.05 -15.46 -5.73
CA LEU A 197 12.30 -16.87 -6.06
C LEU A 197 13.75 -17.11 -6.53
N SER A 198 14.31 -16.22 -7.35
CA SER A 198 15.68 -16.34 -7.85
C SER A 198 16.75 -16.31 -6.74
N THR A 199 16.47 -15.64 -5.62
CA THR A 199 17.39 -15.52 -4.48
C THR A 199 17.39 -16.75 -3.56
N GLU A 200 16.41 -17.65 -3.71
CA GLU A 200 16.37 -18.93 -3.02
C GLU A 200 17.37 -19.93 -3.61
N HIS A 201 17.44 -19.98 -4.95
CA HIS A 201 18.25 -20.94 -5.67
C HIS A 201 19.76 -20.73 -5.49
N THR A 202 20.20 -19.56 -5.01
CA THR A 202 21.61 -19.21 -4.77
C THR A 202 22.10 -19.52 -3.35
N ALA A 203 21.21 -19.90 -2.42
CA ALA A 203 21.56 -20.16 -1.01
C ALA A 203 21.92 -21.64 -0.71
N VAL A 204 22.00 -22.51 -1.72
CA VAL A 204 22.15 -23.98 -1.56
C VAL A 204 23.61 -24.42 -1.38
N SER A 205 24.60 -23.55 -1.60
CA SER A 205 26.00 -23.83 -1.26
C SER A 205 26.40 -23.13 0.04
N SER A 206 27.01 -23.87 0.96
CA SER A 206 27.36 -23.44 2.31
C SER A 206 28.34 -22.26 2.41
N ASP A 207 28.87 -21.79 1.27
CA ASP A 207 29.78 -20.65 1.16
C ASP A 207 29.17 -19.45 0.38
N SER A 208 27.88 -19.51 0.00
CA SER A 208 27.21 -18.48 -0.80
C SER A 208 26.32 -17.60 0.08
N PHE A 209 26.73 -16.35 0.27
CA PHE A 209 25.89 -15.30 0.83
C PHE A 209 24.65 -15.12 -0.06
N SER A 210 23.45 -15.06 0.54
CA SER A 210 22.22 -14.76 -0.20
C SER A 210 22.41 -13.52 -1.07
N SER A 211 22.11 -13.63 -2.36
CA SER A 211 22.14 -12.50 -3.31
C SER A 211 20.97 -11.53 -3.10
N PHE A 212 20.09 -11.80 -2.12
CA PHE A 212 18.96 -10.95 -1.78
C PHE A 212 19.42 -9.59 -1.27
N LYS A 213 18.93 -8.54 -1.91
CA LYS A 213 19.13 -7.15 -1.49
C LYS A 213 17.77 -6.52 -1.23
N LEU A 214 17.53 -6.16 0.02
CA LEU A 214 16.27 -5.55 0.44
C LEU A 214 15.92 -4.29 -0.37
N ASP A 215 16.92 -3.45 -0.69
CA ASP A 215 16.70 -2.23 -1.47
C ASP A 215 16.29 -2.52 -2.93
N ASP A 216 16.78 -3.60 -3.54
CA ASP A 216 16.34 -4.04 -4.89
C ASP A 216 14.91 -4.58 -4.83
N ALA A 217 14.58 -5.39 -3.82
CA ALA A 217 13.23 -5.90 -3.58
C ALA A 217 12.22 -4.77 -3.38
N LEU A 218 12.58 -3.76 -2.56
CA LEU A 218 11.78 -2.55 -2.36
C LEU A 218 11.60 -1.78 -3.66
N GLY A 219 12.65 -1.61 -4.48
CA GLY A 219 12.54 -0.93 -5.77
C GLY A 219 11.56 -1.62 -6.73
N LEU A 220 11.61 -2.94 -6.83
CA LEU A 220 10.69 -3.74 -7.65
C LEU A 220 9.25 -3.68 -7.12
N MET A 221 9.05 -3.86 -5.81
CA MET A 221 7.73 -3.77 -5.18
C MET A 221 7.12 -2.37 -5.38
N TRP A 222 7.87 -1.30 -5.12
CA TRP A 222 7.39 0.08 -5.29
C TRP A 222 7.09 0.43 -6.74
N LYS A 223 7.85 -0.11 -7.70
CA LYS A 223 7.57 0.06 -9.12
C LYS A 223 6.25 -0.61 -9.52
N ALA A 224 5.98 -1.82 -9.03
CA ALA A 224 4.72 -2.50 -9.26
C ALA A 224 3.54 -1.79 -8.56
N HIS A 225 3.76 -1.33 -7.32
CA HIS A 225 2.80 -0.57 -6.53
C HIS A 225 2.37 0.74 -7.21
N THR A 226 3.33 1.59 -7.61
CA THR A 226 3.03 2.85 -8.30
C THR A 226 2.44 2.64 -9.69
N THR A 227 2.84 1.58 -10.41
CA THR A 227 2.19 1.19 -11.67
C THR A 227 0.73 0.78 -11.45
N SER A 228 0.41 0.15 -10.32
CA SER A 228 -0.97 -0.21 -9.96
C SER A 228 -1.83 1.03 -9.77
N ILE A 229 -1.32 2.01 -9.00
CA ILE A 229 -1.99 3.29 -8.76
C ILE A 229 -2.15 4.06 -10.07
N ALA A 230 -1.10 4.16 -10.89
CA ALA A 230 -1.14 4.88 -12.16
C ALA A 230 -2.16 4.29 -13.15
N TYR A 231 -2.39 2.98 -13.11
CA TYR A 231 -3.43 2.34 -13.91
C TYR A 231 -4.84 2.59 -13.35
N ALA A 232 -5.00 2.45 -12.03
CA ALA A 232 -6.31 2.51 -11.37
C ALA A 232 -6.85 3.94 -11.24
N LEU A 233 -5.99 4.93 -11.02
CA LEU A 233 -6.37 6.32 -10.75
C LEU A 233 -7.31 6.92 -11.81
N PRO A 234 -6.95 6.98 -13.12
CA PRO A 234 -7.84 7.53 -14.14
C PRO A 234 -9.11 6.69 -14.34
N ARG A 235 -9.09 5.40 -14.00
CA ARG A 235 -10.22 4.49 -14.16
C ARG A 235 -11.31 4.73 -13.13
N PHE A 236 -10.92 5.14 -11.93
CA PHE A 236 -11.85 5.31 -10.80
C PHE A 236 -12.08 6.76 -10.41
N GLN A 237 -11.54 7.72 -11.16
CA GLN A 237 -11.71 9.15 -10.93
C GLN A 237 -13.18 9.56 -10.73
N ASP A 238 -14.12 8.93 -11.44
CA ASP A 238 -15.54 9.23 -11.34
C ASP A 238 -16.18 8.83 -10.00
N ARG A 239 -15.53 7.97 -9.21
CA ARG A 239 -15.99 7.54 -7.88
C ARG A 239 -15.71 8.57 -6.79
N LEU A 240 -14.78 9.50 -7.03
CA LEU A 240 -14.49 10.61 -6.11
C LEU A 240 -15.72 11.49 -5.88
N LYS A 241 -16.67 11.55 -6.83
CA LYS A 241 -17.93 12.31 -6.69
C LYS A 241 -18.84 11.83 -5.55
N TYR A 242 -18.59 10.63 -5.01
CA TYR A 242 -19.34 10.09 -3.89
C TYR A 242 -18.72 10.47 -2.54
N LEU A 243 -17.56 11.14 -2.53
CA LEU A 243 -16.87 11.59 -1.33
C LEU A 243 -17.11 13.09 -1.13
N SER A 244 -16.89 13.58 0.09
CA SER A 244 -16.80 15.02 0.37
C SER A 244 -15.61 15.62 -0.39
N ASP A 245 -15.64 16.93 -0.66
CA ASP A 245 -14.52 17.58 -1.33
C ASP A 245 -13.21 17.42 -0.53
N PRO A 246 -13.18 17.57 0.81
CA PRO A 246 -11.99 17.30 1.60
C PRO A 246 -11.43 15.88 1.45
N GLU A 247 -12.27 14.85 1.46
CA GLU A 247 -11.84 13.45 1.36
C GLU A 247 -11.42 13.08 -0.07
N ALA A 248 -12.14 13.57 -1.09
CA ALA A 248 -11.76 13.37 -2.49
C ALA A 248 -10.38 13.98 -2.78
N ASN A 249 -10.15 15.21 -2.32
CA ASN A 249 -8.85 15.87 -2.44
C ASN A 249 -7.75 15.12 -1.68
N PHE A 250 -8.04 14.59 -0.49
CA PHE A 250 -7.09 13.77 0.25
C PHE A 250 -6.72 12.47 -0.49
N GLY A 251 -7.69 11.80 -1.12
CA GLY A 251 -7.42 10.64 -1.97
C GLY A 251 -6.43 10.94 -3.10
N GLU A 252 -6.59 12.07 -3.79
CA GLU A 252 -5.65 12.53 -4.82
C GLU A 252 -4.29 12.95 -4.24
N ASP A 253 -4.28 13.71 -3.14
CA ASP A 253 -3.07 14.14 -2.43
C ASP A 253 -2.24 12.92 -1.99
N TRP A 254 -2.90 11.89 -1.46
CA TRP A 254 -2.30 10.62 -1.05
C TRP A 254 -1.75 9.83 -2.24
N ALA A 255 -2.55 9.62 -3.30
CA ALA A 255 -2.11 8.93 -4.50
C ALA A 255 -0.88 9.60 -5.13
N ASN A 256 -0.82 10.93 -5.12
CA ASN A 256 0.35 11.66 -5.61
C ASN A 256 1.58 11.49 -4.70
N ALA A 257 1.40 11.55 -3.38
CA ALA A 257 2.51 11.42 -2.44
C ALA A 257 3.16 10.04 -2.45
N VAL A 258 2.39 8.98 -2.75
CA VAL A 258 2.92 7.62 -2.85
C VAL A 258 4.05 7.52 -3.88
N ASP A 259 4.01 8.25 -5.00
CA ASP A 259 5.10 8.25 -5.98
C ASP A 259 6.41 8.81 -5.39
N PHE A 260 6.32 9.80 -4.51
CA PHE A 260 7.48 10.38 -3.83
C PHE A 260 8.03 9.42 -2.77
N ILE A 261 7.15 8.77 -2.00
CA ILE A 261 7.53 7.75 -1.02
C ILE A 261 8.23 6.58 -1.72
N ALA A 262 7.63 6.08 -2.80
CA ALA A 262 8.13 4.98 -3.61
C ALA A 262 9.55 5.22 -4.14
N ALA A 263 9.82 6.44 -4.63
CA ALA A 263 11.13 6.79 -5.14
C ALA A 263 12.25 6.61 -4.09
N THR A 264 11.94 6.72 -2.80
CA THR A 264 12.92 6.55 -1.72
C THR A 264 13.20 5.10 -1.34
N HIS A 265 12.51 4.14 -1.95
CA HIS A 265 12.46 2.75 -1.49
C HIS A 265 12.13 2.69 0.02
N PHE A 266 11.06 3.38 0.40
CA PHE A 266 10.64 3.46 1.79
C PHE A 266 10.28 2.06 2.33
N SER A 267 10.68 1.72 3.55
CA SER A 267 10.36 0.38 4.09
C SER A 267 8.87 0.28 4.39
N THR A 268 8.28 -0.84 3.99
CA THR A 268 6.86 -1.18 4.18
C THR A 268 6.70 -2.44 5.03
N ASP A 269 7.64 -2.65 5.95
CA ASP A 269 7.55 -3.68 6.99
C ASP A 269 6.42 -3.38 8.00
N LEU A 270 6.14 -4.33 8.89
CA LEU A 270 5.02 -4.27 9.82
C LEU A 270 5.09 -3.04 10.73
N LEU A 271 6.23 -2.86 11.41
CA LEU A 271 6.38 -1.83 12.44
C LEU A 271 6.46 -0.44 11.83
N THR A 272 7.23 -0.29 10.75
CA THR A 272 7.36 0.97 10.03
C THR A 272 5.99 1.40 9.50
N THR A 273 5.28 0.53 8.79
CA THR A 273 3.97 0.88 8.25
C THR A 273 2.95 1.17 9.36
N ASN A 274 2.94 0.36 10.42
CA ASN A 274 2.01 0.56 11.54
C ASN A 274 2.23 1.91 12.24
N ASN A 275 3.48 2.31 12.41
CA ASN A 275 3.81 3.62 12.93
C ASN A 275 3.32 4.74 12.00
N PHE A 276 3.66 4.69 10.71
CA PHE A 276 3.35 5.77 9.78
C PHE A 276 1.85 5.94 9.50
N GLN A 277 1.07 4.86 9.51
CA GLN A 277 -0.38 4.96 9.31
C GLN A 277 -1.12 5.64 10.48
N SER A 278 -0.52 5.72 11.67
CA SER A 278 -1.09 6.45 12.81
C SER A 278 -1.22 7.97 12.54
N PHE A 279 -0.36 8.49 11.67
CA PHE A 279 -0.36 9.90 11.25
C PHE A 279 -1.31 10.18 10.08
N LEU A 280 -1.99 9.17 9.53
CA LEU A 280 -3.06 9.37 8.56
C LEU A 280 -4.37 9.76 9.26
N PRO A 281 -5.35 10.33 8.54
CA PRO A 281 -6.67 10.60 9.08
C PRO A 281 -7.34 9.32 9.61
N GLN A 282 -7.71 9.33 10.89
CA GLN A 282 -8.37 8.18 11.56
C GLN A 282 -9.90 8.15 11.36
N ARG A 283 -10.41 9.05 10.52
CA ARG A 283 -11.75 9.03 9.93
C ARG A 283 -11.68 9.60 8.52
N MET A 284 -12.76 9.47 7.75
CA MET A 284 -12.91 10.25 6.53
C MET A 284 -12.95 11.75 6.84
N LEU A 285 -12.39 12.54 5.94
CA LEU A 285 -12.54 13.99 5.98
C LEU A 285 -13.97 14.37 5.57
N VAL A 286 -14.52 15.40 6.19
CA VAL A 286 -15.90 15.87 5.98
C VAL A 286 -15.92 17.37 5.71
N GLU A 287 -17.05 17.85 5.20
CA GLU A 287 -17.26 19.29 5.05
C GLU A 287 -17.07 20.01 6.40
N GLY A 288 -16.24 21.05 6.40
CA GLY A 288 -15.83 21.77 7.61
C GLY A 288 -14.44 21.40 8.13
N ASP A 289 -13.83 20.30 7.66
CA ASP A 289 -12.42 20.01 7.95
C ASP A 289 -11.50 20.96 7.18
N VAL A 290 -10.86 21.90 7.91
CA VAL A 290 -10.02 22.94 7.33
C VAL A 290 -8.57 22.81 7.81
N LEU A 291 -7.67 22.51 6.88
CA LEU A 291 -6.22 22.55 7.15
C LEU A 291 -5.75 24.00 7.41
N PRO A 292 -4.78 24.23 8.32
CA PRO A 292 -3.91 23.22 8.95
C PRO A 292 -4.41 22.70 10.31
N SER A 293 -5.68 22.90 10.67
CA SER A 293 -6.16 22.63 12.02
C SER A 293 -7.55 22.02 12.04
N ILE A 294 -7.59 20.69 11.96
CA ILE A 294 -8.77 19.86 12.24
C ILE A 294 -8.74 19.52 13.74
N SER A 295 -9.78 19.90 14.48
CA SER A 295 -9.77 19.97 15.94
C SER A 295 -9.65 18.61 16.65
N ASP A 296 -10.15 17.55 16.02
CA ASP A 296 -10.10 16.18 16.57
C ASP A 296 -8.89 15.38 16.05
N PHE A 297 -7.99 16.02 15.28
CA PHE A 297 -6.75 15.40 14.80
C PHE A 297 -5.56 15.90 15.62
N SER A 298 -4.58 15.01 15.80
CA SER A 298 -3.30 15.38 16.39
C SER A 298 -2.56 16.43 15.54
N PRO A 299 -1.59 17.17 16.13
CA PRO A 299 -0.71 18.05 15.38
C PRO A 299 0.01 17.33 14.24
N GLU A 300 0.46 16.10 14.46
CA GLU A 300 1.17 15.27 13.49
C GLU A 300 0.26 14.89 12.31
N GLN A 301 -0.98 14.48 12.56
CA GLN A 301 -1.97 14.20 11.51
C GLN A 301 -2.27 15.43 10.65
N ASN A 302 -2.46 16.58 11.30
CA ASN A 302 -2.65 17.86 10.60
C ASN A 302 -1.43 18.25 9.77
N LYS A 303 -0.21 18.10 10.31
CA LYS A 303 1.05 18.36 9.61
C LYS A 303 1.19 17.46 8.37
N VAL A 304 0.93 16.16 8.50
CA VAL A 304 0.98 15.21 7.37
C VAL A 304 -0.03 15.61 6.29
N LEU A 305 -1.28 15.90 6.63
CA LEU A 305 -2.29 16.35 5.65
C LEU A 305 -1.87 17.61 4.90
N VAL A 306 -1.31 18.60 5.61
CA VAL A 306 -0.78 19.81 4.98
C VAL A 306 0.37 19.47 4.04
N SER A 307 1.32 18.63 4.46
CA SER A 307 2.46 18.22 3.64
C SER A 307 2.02 17.51 2.36
N LEU A 308 1.07 16.58 2.45
CA LEU A 308 0.51 15.87 1.29
C LEU A 308 -0.11 16.86 0.29
N ARG A 309 -0.95 17.79 0.78
CA ARG A 309 -1.60 18.81 -0.06
C ARG A 309 -0.59 19.76 -0.71
N VAL A 310 0.42 20.21 0.03
CA VAL A 310 1.46 21.09 -0.49
C VAL A 310 2.27 20.37 -1.57
N LEU A 311 2.65 19.11 -1.33
CA LEU A 311 3.38 18.29 -2.27
C LEU A 311 2.60 18.09 -3.58
N HIS A 312 1.32 17.70 -3.47
CA HIS A 312 0.47 17.49 -4.63
C HIS A 312 0.28 18.78 -5.43
N LYS A 313 -0.04 19.91 -4.77
CA LYS A 313 -0.16 21.21 -5.43
C LYS A 313 1.13 21.63 -6.12
N ALA A 314 2.29 21.48 -5.47
CA ALA A 314 3.58 21.81 -6.07
C ALA A 314 3.90 20.92 -7.27
N ASN A 315 3.63 19.62 -7.18
CA ASN A 315 3.84 18.70 -8.28
C ASN A 315 2.91 19.00 -9.47
N LYS A 316 1.64 19.32 -9.19
CA LYS A 316 0.66 19.75 -10.21
C LYS A 316 1.09 21.04 -10.90
N LEU A 317 1.50 22.06 -10.13
CA LEU A 317 1.98 23.34 -10.66
C LEU A 317 3.22 23.19 -11.56
N THR A 318 4.06 22.20 -11.29
CA THR A 318 5.25 21.90 -12.09
C THR A 318 4.99 20.90 -13.23
N GLY A 319 3.74 20.50 -13.47
CA GLY A 319 3.40 19.51 -14.49
C GLY A 319 4.09 18.16 -14.28
N GLY A 320 4.33 17.78 -13.03
CA GLY A 320 5.06 16.55 -12.66
C GLY A 320 6.59 16.66 -12.71
N LEU A 321 7.16 17.82 -13.04
CA LEU A 321 8.62 18.00 -13.07
C LEU A 321 9.25 17.82 -11.67
N LEU A 322 8.55 18.24 -10.61
CA LEU A 322 9.01 18.05 -9.23
C LEU A 322 9.27 16.56 -8.94
N LEU A 323 8.32 15.68 -9.26
CA LEU A 323 8.48 14.23 -9.09
C LEU A 323 9.65 13.68 -9.92
N LYS A 324 9.81 14.13 -11.18
CA LYS A 324 10.92 13.67 -12.03
C LYS A 324 12.29 14.04 -11.45
N ILE A 325 12.43 15.25 -10.92
CA ILE A 325 13.66 15.70 -10.25
C ILE A 325 13.90 14.87 -8.98
N TRP A 326 12.84 14.64 -8.20
CA TRP A 326 12.90 13.80 -7.00
C TRP A 326 13.36 12.37 -7.33
N GLN A 327 12.74 11.70 -8.30
CA GLN A 327 13.13 10.37 -8.76
C GLN A 327 14.59 10.33 -9.23
N LYS A 328 15.03 11.35 -9.95
CA LYS A 328 16.44 11.48 -10.34
C LYS A 328 17.37 11.59 -9.13
N ALA A 329 17.02 12.39 -8.13
CA ALA A 329 17.79 12.48 -6.88
C ALA A 329 17.83 11.14 -6.14
N MET A 330 16.72 10.41 -6.12
CA MET A 330 16.59 9.10 -5.48
C MET A 330 17.18 7.92 -6.29
N SER A 331 17.74 8.16 -7.47
CA SER A 331 18.40 7.10 -8.27
C SER A 331 19.64 6.50 -7.60
N THR A 332 20.18 7.15 -6.57
CA THR A 332 21.33 6.68 -5.78
C THR A 332 20.91 6.27 -4.38
N GLU A 333 21.62 5.31 -3.78
CA GLU A 333 21.37 4.87 -2.40
C GLU A 333 21.47 6.04 -1.40
N ALA A 334 22.48 6.89 -1.57
CA ALA A 334 22.67 8.08 -0.74
C ALA A 334 21.47 9.05 -0.86
N GLY A 335 20.98 9.26 -2.09
CA GLY A 335 19.76 10.03 -2.35
C GLY A 335 18.56 9.44 -1.63
N ARG A 336 18.30 8.12 -1.81
CA ARG A 336 17.20 7.41 -1.14
C ARG A 336 17.27 7.54 0.38
N LYS A 337 18.45 7.36 0.97
CA LYS A 337 18.66 7.50 2.42
C LYS A 337 18.30 8.89 2.94
N LEU A 338 18.68 9.94 2.21
CA LEU A 338 18.30 11.31 2.56
C LEU A 338 16.80 11.55 2.36
N GLY A 339 16.21 10.98 1.29
CA GLY A 339 14.78 11.06 1.03
C GLY A 339 13.95 10.41 2.12
N ARG A 340 14.32 9.21 2.58
CA ARG A 340 13.66 8.51 3.70
C ARG A 340 13.69 9.35 4.98
N LYS A 341 14.84 9.93 5.33
CA LYS A 341 14.97 10.84 6.48
C LYS A 341 14.06 12.07 6.39
N LEU A 342 13.86 12.61 5.18
CA LEU A 342 12.95 13.73 4.98
C LEU A 342 11.49 13.32 5.20
N ILE A 343 11.10 12.12 4.76
CA ILE A 343 9.75 11.58 5.00
C ILE A 343 9.55 11.30 6.49
N GLU A 344 10.54 10.69 7.14
CA GLU A 344 10.51 10.38 8.57
C GLU A 344 10.36 11.63 9.45
N SER A 345 10.98 12.75 9.08
CA SER A 345 10.85 14.01 9.84
C SER A 345 9.50 14.69 9.72
N LEU A 346 8.67 14.30 8.74
CA LEU A 346 7.28 14.74 8.67
C LEU A 346 6.42 14.06 9.73
N ALA A 347 6.76 12.81 10.05
CA ALA A 347 6.10 11.93 11.00
C ALA A 347 6.72 11.97 12.41
N SER A 348 7.67 12.87 12.65
CA SER A 348 8.24 13.14 13.98
C SER A 348 7.89 14.54 14.46
N SER A 349 7.68 14.69 15.77
CA SER A 349 7.49 15.97 16.45
C SER A 349 8.76 16.83 16.41
#